data_AF-A0A1G3AAK4-F1
#
_entry.id   AF-A0A1G3AAK4-F1
#
_cell.length_a   1.000
_cell.length_b   1.000
_cell.length_c   1.000
_cell.angle_alpha   90.00
_cell.angle_beta   90.00
_cell.angle_gamma   90.00
#
_symmetry.space_group_name_H-M   'P 1'
#
loop_
_entity.id
_entity.type
_entity.pdbx_description
1 polymer ?
#
loop_
_entity_poly.entity_id
_entity_poly.type
_entity_poly.pdbx_seq_one_letter_code
_entity_poly.pdbx_strand_id
1 'polypeptide(L)'
;MKRRVFGRRERPLLRRAFTLVELLVFENTHGYLPYGDRQNDTYTKKVGPGVQILPYLEQSALYDRYDWNLNWYDPGNNGVVQTNLSVYACPSTPNWLRLFSGTEGGVAFTAAATDYIPPSGLGRNEKTFVEANFGLIISDDKSILTKKVKTPNYLRVSSGRSERRV
;
A
#
# COMPACT_ATOMS: atom_id res chain seq x y z
N MET A 1 -31.31 -1.15 -46.83
CA MET A 1 -30.51 -0.20 -46.01
C MET A 1 -30.84 -0.39 -44.53
N LYS A 2 -30.04 -1.16 -43.77
CA LYS A 2 -30.18 -1.30 -42.31
C LYS A 2 -29.10 -0.43 -41.64
N ARG A 3 -29.51 0.68 -41.02
CA ARG A 3 -28.61 1.54 -40.25
C ARG A 3 -28.23 0.82 -38.95
N ARG A 4 -26.95 0.47 -38.81
CA ARG A 4 -26.37 -0.11 -37.61
C ARG A 4 -26.09 1.06 -36.64
N VAL A 5 -26.90 1.21 -35.60
CA VAL A 5 -26.65 2.19 -34.53
C VAL A 5 -25.54 1.62 -33.64
N PHE A 6 -24.31 2.07 -33.86
CA PHE A 6 -23.20 1.84 -32.94
C PHE A 6 -23.42 2.78 -31.74
N GLY A 7 -24.05 2.27 -30.67
CA GLY A 7 -24.06 2.94 -29.38
C GLY A 7 -22.62 3.08 -28.90
N ARG A 8 -22.11 4.31 -28.84
CA ARG A 8 -20.91 4.65 -28.07
C ARG A 8 -21.20 4.27 -26.61
N ARG A 9 -20.73 3.11 -26.17
CA ARG A 9 -20.50 2.85 -24.75
C ARG A 9 -19.41 3.82 -24.33
N GLU A 10 -19.80 4.97 -23.79
CA GLU A 10 -18.89 5.82 -23.05
C GLU A 10 -18.33 5.01 -21.89
N ARG A 11 -17.03 4.74 -21.97
CA ARG A 11 -16.31 3.94 -21.00
C ARG A 11 -16.18 4.79 -19.74
N PRO A 12 -16.46 4.29 -18.53
CA PRO A 12 -16.13 4.99 -17.29
C PRO A 12 -14.62 4.87 -17.06
N LEU A 13 -13.83 5.57 -17.88
CA LEU A 13 -12.37 5.66 -17.70
C LEU A 13 -11.99 6.81 -16.76
N LEU A 14 -12.92 7.70 -16.42
CA LEU A 14 -12.64 8.88 -15.59
C LEU A 14 -12.69 8.65 -14.07
N ARG A 15 -13.00 7.44 -13.59
CA ARG A 15 -12.92 7.09 -12.15
C ARG A 15 -11.66 6.28 -11.79
N ARG A 16 -10.68 6.16 -12.70
CA ARG A 16 -9.56 5.21 -12.58
C ARG A 16 -8.28 5.74 -11.93
N ALA A 17 -8.24 6.98 -11.43
CA ALA A 17 -6.99 7.61 -10.98
C ALA A 17 -6.94 8.04 -9.50
N PHE A 18 -8.02 7.84 -8.73
CA PHE A 18 -8.16 8.29 -7.33
C PHE A 18 -7.39 7.45 -6.29
N THR A 19 -6.50 6.56 -6.72
CA THR A 19 -5.57 5.87 -5.80
C THR A 19 -4.12 6.19 -6.13
N LEU A 20 -3.78 6.35 -7.40
CA LEU A 20 -2.40 6.59 -7.83
C LEU A 20 -1.91 8.00 -7.49
N VAL A 21 -2.79 9.01 -7.50
CA VAL A 21 -2.40 10.40 -7.22
C VAL A 21 -2.08 10.58 -5.73
N GLU A 22 -2.87 9.99 -4.86
CA GLU A 22 -2.77 10.11 -3.41
C GLU A 22 -1.56 9.34 -2.89
N LEU A 23 -1.30 8.14 -3.44
CA LEU A 23 -0.05 7.43 -3.17
C LEU A 23 1.18 8.23 -3.64
N LEU A 24 1.10 8.92 -4.78
CA LEU A 24 2.19 9.77 -5.26
C LEU A 24 2.43 10.98 -4.34
N VAL A 25 1.36 11.60 -3.82
CA VAL A 25 1.48 12.71 -2.85
C VAL A 25 2.07 12.20 -1.53
N PHE A 26 1.62 11.05 -1.05
CA PHE A 26 2.18 10.38 0.13
C PHE A 26 3.68 10.11 -0.06
N GLU A 27 4.06 9.50 -1.17
CA GLU A 27 5.46 9.20 -1.51
C GLU A 27 6.31 10.48 -1.58
N ASN A 28 5.79 11.54 -2.20
CA ASN A 28 6.52 12.80 -2.29
C ASN A 28 6.79 13.41 -0.92
N THR A 29 5.83 13.30 -0.01
CA THR A 29 5.86 13.87 1.34
C THR A 29 6.75 13.05 2.28
N HIS A 30 6.53 11.74 2.35
CA HIS A 30 7.17 10.86 3.30
C HIS A 30 8.46 10.23 2.77
N GLY A 31 8.62 10.19 1.45
CA GLY A 31 9.74 9.53 0.82
C GLY A 31 9.66 8.01 0.93
N TYR A 32 8.49 7.43 1.09
CA TYR A 32 8.25 5.99 1.02
C TYR A 32 6.79 5.72 0.67
N LEU A 33 6.46 4.51 0.21
CA LEU A 33 5.08 4.10 0.00
C LEU A 33 4.41 3.69 1.32
N PRO A 34 3.08 3.79 1.46
CA PRO A 34 2.39 3.25 2.62
C PRO A 34 2.74 1.77 2.81
N TYR A 35 2.96 1.36 4.05
CA TYR A 35 3.39 0.00 4.41
C TYR A 35 2.37 -0.69 5.33
N GLY A 36 2.38 -2.02 5.33
CA GLY A 36 1.70 -2.84 6.34
C GLY A 36 2.71 -3.53 7.23
N ASP A 37 2.32 -3.86 8.46
CA ASP A 37 3.14 -4.41 9.56
C ASP A 37 3.58 -3.34 10.56
N ARG A 38 4.86 -3.22 10.93
CA ARG A 38 5.27 -2.42 12.11
C ARG A 38 5.55 -0.97 11.78
N GLN A 39 5.14 -0.05 12.67
CA GLN A 39 5.41 1.38 12.50
C GLN A 39 6.91 1.70 12.54
N ASN A 40 7.73 0.97 13.31
CA ASN A 40 9.21 0.93 13.25
C ASN A 40 9.77 -0.15 14.22
N ASP A 41 11.09 -0.27 14.31
CA ASP A 41 11.77 -1.26 15.15
C ASP A 41 11.49 -1.09 16.65
N THR A 42 11.24 0.15 17.10
CA THR A 42 10.86 0.48 18.48
C THR A 42 9.33 0.34 18.70
N TYR A 43 8.53 0.69 17.69
CA TYR A 43 7.07 0.67 17.71
C TYR A 43 6.55 -0.51 16.88
N THR A 44 6.45 -1.65 17.55
CA THR A 44 6.13 -2.96 16.95
C THR A 44 4.64 -3.20 16.75
N LYS A 45 3.80 -2.19 17.01
CA LYS A 45 2.35 -2.28 16.76
C LYS A 45 2.10 -2.41 15.27
N LYS A 46 1.21 -3.34 14.93
CA LYS A 46 0.86 -3.62 13.55
C LYS A 46 -0.13 -2.58 13.04
N VAL A 47 0.19 -1.99 11.91
CA VAL A 47 -0.59 -1.00 11.20
C VAL A 47 -0.84 -1.45 9.75
N GLY A 48 -1.99 -1.04 9.22
CA GLY A 48 -2.34 -1.24 7.82
C GLY A 48 -1.92 -0.05 6.94
N PRO A 49 -1.62 -0.27 5.66
CA PRO A 49 -1.26 0.83 4.76
C PRO A 49 -2.43 1.79 4.49
N GLY A 50 -3.67 1.30 4.54
CA GLY A 50 -4.86 2.10 4.28
C GLY A 50 -5.06 3.24 5.28
N VAL A 51 -4.69 3.09 6.55
CA VAL A 51 -4.88 4.18 7.52
C VAL A 51 -3.93 5.36 7.24
N GLN A 52 -2.73 5.09 6.71
CA GLN A 52 -1.70 6.11 6.47
C GLN A 52 -2.08 7.12 5.38
N ILE A 53 -2.91 6.71 4.42
CA ILE A 53 -3.31 7.55 3.28
C ILE A 53 -4.64 8.29 3.50
N LEU A 54 -5.36 8.01 4.60
CA LEU A 54 -6.65 8.64 4.90
C LEU A 54 -6.63 10.18 4.84
N PRO A 55 -5.59 10.89 5.33
CA PRO A 55 -5.54 12.36 5.24
C PRO A 55 -5.52 12.87 3.78
N TYR A 56 -4.98 12.08 2.86
CA TYR A 56 -4.90 12.39 1.43
C TYR A 56 -6.18 12.04 0.66
N LEU A 57 -7.11 11.32 1.31
CA LEU A 57 -8.40 10.88 0.77
C LEU A 57 -9.58 11.67 1.34
N GLU A 58 -9.30 12.84 1.94
CA GLU A 58 -10.29 13.64 2.68
C GLU A 58 -10.98 12.84 3.82
N GLN A 59 -10.29 11.83 4.36
CA GLN A 59 -10.74 11.01 5.49
C GLN A 59 -9.95 11.30 6.77
N SER A 60 -9.55 12.56 6.98
CA SER A 60 -8.81 12.98 8.19
C SER A 60 -9.56 12.64 9.49
N ALA A 61 -10.89 12.75 9.50
CA ALA A 61 -11.69 12.37 10.66
C ALA A 61 -11.55 10.89 11.07
N LEU A 62 -11.29 9.98 10.12
CA LEU A 62 -10.99 8.57 10.42
C LEU A 62 -9.55 8.39 10.87
N TYR A 63 -8.61 9.15 10.28
CA TYR A 63 -7.21 9.16 10.69
C TYR A 63 -7.04 9.60 12.15
N ASP A 64 -7.71 10.69 12.53
CA ASP A 64 -7.62 11.28 13.87
C ASP A 64 -8.26 10.40 14.95
N ARG A 65 -9.17 9.51 14.56
CA ARG A 65 -9.80 8.53 15.47
C ARG A 65 -8.98 7.26 15.65
N TYR A 66 -7.99 7.01 14.80
CA TYR A 66 -7.18 5.81 14.88
C TYR A 66 -6.15 5.93 16.00
N ASP A 67 -6.12 4.96 16.91
CA ASP A 67 -5.12 4.90 17.98
C ASP A 67 -3.88 4.15 17.49
N TRP A 68 -2.82 4.91 17.26
CA TRP A 68 -1.51 4.42 16.80
C TRP A 68 -0.73 3.65 17.87
N ASN A 69 -1.16 3.69 19.14
CA ASN A 69 -0.55 2.91 20.23
C ASN A 69 -1.11 1.49 20.31
N LEU A 70 -2.17 1.19 19.56
CA LEU A 70 -2.83 -0.10 19.52
C LEU A 70 -2.53 -0.81 18.19
N ASN A 71 -2.70 -2.14 18.18
CA ASN A 71 -2.66 -2.86 16.91
C ASN A 71 -3.90 -2.52 16.08
N TRP A 72 -3.82 -2.66 14.77
CA TRP A 72 -4.96 -2.44 13.88
C TRP A 72 -6.17 -3.33 14.21
N TYR A 73 -5.93 -4.55 14.71
CA TYR A 73 -6.95 -5.52 15.09
C TYR A 73 -7.46 -5.33 16.53
N ASP A 74 -6.94 -4.34 17.26
CA ASP A 74 -7.39 -4.05 18.61
C ASP A 74 -8.83 -3.50 18.61
N PRO A 75 -9.70 -3.92 19.56
CA PRO A 75 -11.06 -3.40 19.65
C PRO A 75 -11.17 -1.88 19.71
N GLY A 76 -10.17 -1.19 20.26
CA GLY A 76 -10.10 0.27 20.27
C GLY A 76 -10.09 0.91 18.88
N ASN A 77 -9.60 0.19 17.87
CA ASN A 77 -9.53 0.66 16.48
C ASN A 77 -10.73 0.19 15.62
N ASN A 78 -11.63 -0.66 16.13
CA ASN A 78 -12.72 -1.27 15.35
C ASN A 78 -13.57 -0.26 14.57
N GLY A 79 -13.88 0.89 15.19
CA GLY A 79 -14.68 1.94 14.54
C GLY A 79 -14.03 2.50 13.28
N VAL A 80 -12.69 2.49 13.20
CA VAL A 80 -11.94 2.92 12.01
C VAL A 80 -11.81 1.76 11.02
N VAL A 81 -11.33 0.59 11.46
CA VAL A 81 -11.04 -0.53 10.55
C VAL A 81 -12.27 -1.18 9.92
N GLN A 82 -13.46 -1.01 10.50
CA GLN A 82 -14.72 -1.50 9.91
C GLN A 82 -15.33 -0.52 8.90
N THR A 83 -14.78 0.69 8.74
CA THR A 83 -15.33 1.67 7.81
C THR A 83 -14.97 1.30 6.37
N ASN A 84 -15.97 0.90 5.58
CA ASN A 84 -15.78 0.66 4.15
C ASN A 84 -15.61 1.98 3.39
N LEU A 85 -14.47 2.12 2.70
CA LEU A 85 -14.20 3.23 1.80
C LEU A 85 -14.19 2.71 0.36
N SER A 86 -15.01 3.31 -0.51
CA SER A 86 -15.15 2.89 -1.90
C SER A 86 -13.84 3.00 -2.69
N VAL A 87 -12.94 3.90 -2.28
CA VAL A 87 -11.60 4.08 -2.86
C VAL A 87 -10.67 2.88 -2.62
N TYR A 88 -10.95 2.04 -1.62
CA TYR A 88 -10.20 0.81 -1.36
C TYR A 88 -10.76 -0.41 -2.06
N ALA A 89 -11.89 -0.27 -2.77
CA ALA A 89 -12.48 -1.36 -3.53
C ALA A 89 -12.23 -1.18 -5.03
N CYS A 90 -11.99 -2.29 -5.72
CA CYS A 90 -11.87 -2.29 -7.16
C CYS A 90 -13.27 -2.05 -7.77
N PRO A 91 -13.43 -1.16 -8.76
CA PRO A 91 -14.72 -0.90 -9.39
C PRO A 91 -15.36 -2.11 -10.09
N SER A 92 -14.57 -3.16 -10.38
CA SER A 92 -15.08 -4.41 -10.93
C SER A 92 -15.53 -5.42 -9.87
N THR A 93 -15.33 -5.12 -8.58
CA THR A 93 -15.76 -5.99 -7.48
C THR A 93 -17.29 -5.89 -7.33
N PRO A 94 -18.05 -6.98 -7.56
CA PRO A 94 -19.52 -6.93 -7.63
C PRO A 94 -20.19 -6.65 -6.28
N ASN A 95 -19.47 -6.83 -5.16
CA ASN A 95 -19.89 -6.42 -3.83
C ASN A 95 -18.71 -5.81 -3.09
N TRP A 96 -18.64 -4.49 -3.02
CA TRP A 96 -17.51 -3.79 -2.41
C TRP A 96 -17.69 -3.53 -0.91
N LEU A 97 -18.92 -3.54 -0.39
CA LEU A 97 -19.25 -3.39 1.03
C LEU A 97 -19.06 -4.72 1.76
N ARG A 98 -17.80 -5.14 1.89
CA ARG A 98 -17.42 -6.41 2.53
C ARG A 98 -16.73 -6.15 3.84
N LEU A 99 -17.14 -6.91 4.85
CA LEU A 99 -16.40 -7.10 6.07
C LEU A 99 -15.87 -8.53 6.09
N PHE A 100 -14.71 -8.73 6.69
CA PHE A 100 -14.16 -10.04 6.98
C PHE A 100 -13.76 -10.10 8.45
N SER A 101 -13.81 -11.30 9.01
CA SER A 101 -13.47 -11.54 10.42
C SER A 101 -12.37 -12.58 10.52
N GLY A 102 -11.57 -12.46 11.57
CA GLY A 102 -10.47 -13.37 11.83
C GLY A 102 -9.98 -13.25 13.27
N THR A 103 -8.83 -13.85 13.53
CA THR A 103 -8.14 -13.74 14.82
C THR A 103 -6.67 -13.48 14.57
N GLU A 104 -6.13 -12.42 15.17
CA GLU A 104 -4.72 -12.08 15.11
C GLU A 104 -4.20 -11.74 16.50
N GLY A 105 -3.05 -12.27 16.89
CA GLY A 105 -2.50 -12.06 18.24
C GLY A 105 -3.43 -12.56 19.36
N GLY A 106 -4.32 -13.53 19.07
CA GLY A 106 -5.33 -14.02 20.02
C GLY A 106 -6.57 -13.12 20.14
N VAL A 107 -6.65 -12.03 19.39
CA VAL A 107 -7.78 -11.08 19.40
C VAL A 107 -8.64 -11.30 18.16
N ALA A 108 -9.93 -11.53 18.37
CA ALA A 108 -10.89 -11.60 17.27
C ALA A 108 -11.16 -10.19 16.72
N PHE A 109 -11.19 -10.05 15.41
CA PHE A 109 -11.42 -8.77 14.74
C PHE A 109 -12.43 -8.92 13.60
N THR A 110 -13.02 -7.79 13.22
CA THR A 110 -13.78 -7.61 11.98
C THR A 110 -13.30 -6.33 11.31
N ALA A 111 -12.98 -6.38 10.02
CA ALA A 111 -12.45 -5.25 9.27
C ALA A 111 -13.04 -5.16 7.85
N ALA A 112 -13.02 -3.96 7.28
CA ALA A 112 -13.42 -3.71 5.91
C ALA A 112 -12.41 -4.32 4.93
N ALA A 113 -12.91 -4.99 3.91
CA ALA A 113 -12.06 -5.56 2.85
C ALA A 113 -11.51 -4.44 1.94
N THR A 114 -10.25 -4.60 1.53
CA THR A 114 -9.59 -3.78 0.50
C THR A 114 -9.14 -4.66 -0.66
N ASP A 115 -9.27 -4.16 -1.88
CA ASP A 115 -8.78 -4.80 -3.11
C ASP A 115 -7.38 -4.30 -3.51
N TYR A 116 -6.85 -3.30 -2.80
CA TYR A 116 -5.55 -2.70 -3.06
C TYR A 116 -4.67 -2.76 -1.80
N ILE A 117 -3.51 -3.41 -1.92
CA ILE A 117 -2.52 -3.52 -0.83
C ILE A 117 -1.13 -3.20 -1.39
N PRO A 118 -0.45 -2.16 -0.88
CA PRO A 118 0.95 -1.90 -1.20
C PRO A 118 1.89 -2.90 -0.51
N PRO A 119 3.14 -3.05 -0.98
CA PRO A 119 4.12 -3.94 -0.37
C PRO A 119 4.41 -3.54 1.08
N SER A 120 4.38 -4.52 1.98
CA SER A 120 4.62 -4.34 3.42
C SER A 120 6.08 -4.00 3.75
N GLY A 121 7.04 -4.55 3.00
CA GLY A 121 8.46 -4.35 3.25
C GLY A 121 9.30 -5.54 2.80
N LEU A 122 10.58 -5.53 3.17
CA LEU A 122 11.49 -6.67 3.01
C LEU A 122 11.69 -7.35 4.37
N GLY A 123 11.59 -8.67 4.40
CA GLY A 123 11.91 -9.43 5.61
C GLY A 123 13.40 -9.37 5.94
N ARG A 124 13.75 -9.75 7.17
CA ARG A 124 15.13 -9.70 7.70
C ARG A 124 16.11 -10.53 6.87
N ASN A 125 15.69 -11.70 6.40
CA ASN A 125 16.54 -12.60 5.63
C ASN A 125 16.77 -12.04 4.22
N GLU A 126 15.72 -11.50 3.60
CA GLU A 126 15.76 -10.84 2.30
C GLU A 126 16.65 -9.60 2.36
N LYS A 127 16.53 -8.79 3.41
CA LYS A 127 17.43 -7.67 3.67
C LYS A 127 18.89 -8.12 3.73
N THR A 128 19.19 -9.09 4.60
CA THR A 128 20.56 -9.60 4.76
C THR A 128 21.12 -10.11 3.44
N PHE A 129 20.32 -10.84 2.67
CA PHE A 129 20.69 -11.32 1.34
C PHE A 129 20.98 -10.16 0.38
N VAL A 130 20.13 -9.14 0.36
CA VAL A 130 20.26 -8.02 -0.57
C VAL A 130 21.49 -7.15 -0.23
N GLU A 131 21.72 -6.88 1.06
CA GLU A 131 22.88 -6.11 1.53
C GLU A 131 24.19 -6.87 1.24
N ALA A 132 24.23 -8.18 1.52
CA ALA A 132 25.43 -9.00 1.32
C ALA A 132 25.78 -9.24 -0.16
N ASN A 133 24.77 -9.38 -1.03
CA ASN A 133 25.01 -9.75 -2.44
C ASN A 133 25.01 -8.57 -3.41
N PHE A 134 24.39 -7.45 -3.04
CA PHE A 134 24.26 -6.29 -3.93
C PHE A 134 24.88 -5.00 -3.37
N GLY A 135 25.50 -5.05 -2.18
CA GLY A 135 26.16 -3.89 -1.57
C GLY A 135 25.22 -2.73 -1.26
N LEU A 136 23.91 -3.02 -1.15
CA LEU A 136 22.90 -2.05 -0.76
C LEU A 136 22.95 -1.86 0.77
N ILE A 137 22.65 -0.65 1.24
CA ILE A 137 22.47 -0.36 2.67
C ILE A 137 21.00 -0.07 2.88
N ILE A 138 20.29 -0.98 3.55
CA ILE A 138 18.85 -0.84 3.80
C ILE A 138 18.66 -0.36 5.24
N SER A 139 18.50 0.96 5.40
CA SER A 139 18.32 1.56 6.73
C SER A 139 16.93 1.33 7.32
N ASP A 140 15.94 0.96 6.50
CA ASP A 140 14.56 0.74 6.88
C ASP A 140 13.93 -0.43 6.09
N ASP A 141 13.28 -1.33 6.82
CA ASP A 141 12.67 -2.55 6.24
C ASP A 141 11.29 -2.27 5.62
N LYS A 142 10.82 -1.02 5.71
CA LYS A 142 9.46 -0.61 5.34
C LYS A 142 9.45 -0.18 3.89
N SER A 143 8.43 -0.66 3.17
CA SER A 143 8.09 -0.30 1.80
C SER A 143 9.27 0.05 0.89
N ILE A 144 9.59 -0.89 -0.02
CA ILE A 144 10.76 -0.95 -0.92
C ILE A 144 11.19 0.34 -1.66
N LEU A 145 10.45 1.44 -1.58
CA LEU A 145 10.75 2.73 -2.21
C LEU A 145 11.09 3.81 -1.17
N THR A 146 12.05 3.58 -0.26
CA THR A 146 12.54 4.65 0.61
C THR A 146 13.46 5.60 -0.18
N LYS A 147 13.03 6.85 -0.30
CA LYS A 147 13.62 8.03 -0.98
C LYS A 147 14.93 8.49 -0.32
N LYS A 148 15.74 7.59 0.22
CA LYS A 148 17.12 7.93 0.60
C LYS A 148 18.08 7.93 -0.57
N VAL A 149 17.63 7.56 -1.76
CA VAL A 149 18.48 7.58 -2.96
C VAL A 149 17.72 8.21 -4.12
N LYS A 150 17.90 9.52 -4.30
CA LYS A 150 17.56 10.27 -5.52
C LYS A 150 18.57 10.02 -6.65
N THR A 151 19.27 8.88 -6.65
CA THR A 151 19.81 8.32 -7.89
C THR A 151 18.84 7.22 -8.34
N PRO A 152 18.47 7.18 -9.63
CA PRO A 152 17.42 6.31 -10.13
C PRO A 152 17.81 4.83 -9.97
N ASN A 153 17.37 4.21 -8.88
CA ASN A 153 17.42 2.76 -8.64
C ASN A 153 16.04 2.12 -8.82
N TYR A 154 15.29 2.55 -9.83
CA TYR A 154 14.54 1.53 -10.58
C TYR A 154 15.56 0.50 -11.04
N LEU A 155 15.25 -0.79 -10.95
CA LEU A 155 16.04 -1.90 -11.51
C LEU A 155 16.48 -1.55 -12.94
N ARG A 156 17.60 -0.84 -13.08
CA ARG A 156 18.33 -0.74 -14.32
C ARG A 156 19.19 -1.98 -14.28
N VAL A 157 18.79 -2.97 -15.06
CA VAL A 157 19.77 -3.87 -15.65
C VAL A 157 20.71 -2.93 -16.40
N SER A 158 21.79 -2.48 -15.74
CA SER A 158 22.98 -2.12 -16.48
C SER A 158 23.39 -3.42 -17.13
N SER A 159 23.17 -3.55 -18.44
CA SER A 159 23.66 -4.66 -19.22
C SER A 159 25.18 -4.66 -19.16
N GLY A 160 25.73 -5.18 -18.05
CA GLY A 160 27.12 -5.47 -17.83
C GLY A 160 27.41 -6.89 -18.32
N ARG A 161 26.99 -7.22 -19.54
CA ARG A 161 27.56 -8.39 -20.21
C ARG A 161 28.92 -7.93 -20.71
N SER A 162 29.94 -8.18 -19.90
CA SER A 162 31.34 -8.11 -20.31
C SER A 162 31.52 -9.01 -21.54
N GLU A 163 31.59 -8.43 -22.73
CA GLU A 163 32.18 -9.11 -23.88
C GLU A 163 33.65 -9.39 -23.53
N ARG A 164 33.95 -10.64 -23.19
CA ARG A 164 35.32 -11.12 -23.17
C ARG A 164 35.78 -11.18 -24.62
N ARG A 165 36.68 -10.26 -24.97
CA ARG A 165 37.53 -10.38 -26.16
C ARG A 165 38.58 -11.46 -25.86
N VAL A 166 38.47 -12.60 -26.54
CA VAL A 166 39.58 -13.46 -26.96
C VAL A 166 39.32 -13.81 -28.41
#